data_AF-A0A0B9G0Y4-F1
#
_entry.id   AF-A0A0B9G0Y4-F1
#
_cell.length_a   1.000
_cell.length_b   1.000
_cell.length_c   1.000
_cell.angle_alpha   90.00
_cell.angle_beta   90.00
_cell.angle_gamma   90.00
#
_symmetry.space_group_name_H-M   'P 1'
#
loop_
_entity.id
_entity.type
_entity.pdbx_description
1 polymer ?
#
loop_
_entity_poly.entity_id
_entity_poly.type
_entity_poly.pdbx_seq_one_letter_code
_entity_poly.pdbx_strand_id
1 'polypeptide(L)'
;MTMSWIILLAMTAVIIYHHIIYTALMVFLGRTAPDSAQAEATTGPCSEAKTLPSVAIMIPAHNEAEFIDAKLANLVVLDYPAEKLSVWVCCDGCSDNTAALVQAWQAKYAGAGIQLECIVETENKGKVIRINQLLSMVRDQADLIAMSDVSALLSIDALRQAANSFTNPKIGALTCNYLLAEATSGEQQYWQWQNSIRQTEAKFGSVMGGNGAFYIVRAPLFSYLPEDTINDDFIQTMLVIKQGFQVQFNHYINSVELSPSTAQDTYQRRQRIGAGNLQQLIRCRFVFRHSHHGARWLFTSGKAMRTVMPFILIGYLLLSLSLAIQGSALALALIVLQAAGYIAATLPLFGVSSKATDKLHYFVSSYAASLIGMLRYLLGHFRSGWRHLPPLSNYQALSTQLLKRTSDILLASIGMVLTLPVWPLIALLIKLDSPGPIFYRQLRVGRISEEQVELFEIIKFRSMFNHAESKSGAVWARQNDSRITRIGHFLRVTRLDELPQLLNVLNGDMALIGPRPERPEFCGSLQNALPFYLERTAGLKPGLTGLAQVSQGYDNSLEDVKNKIAFDHAYALALSSPLQWFKMDLFIIFKTIYIMVSRRGQ
;
A
#
# COMPACT_ATOMS: atom_id res chain seq x y z
N MET A 1 -22.84 -13.90 -44.14
CA MET A 1 -21.90 -13.39 -43.10
C MET A 1 -20.83 -14.43 -42.87
N THR A 2 -19.55 -14.05 -42.92
CA THR A 2 -18.46 -14.96 -42.54
C THR A 2 -18.49 -15.21 -41.03
N MET A 3 -17.89 -16.31 -40.56
CA MET A 3 -17.79 -16.61 -39.12
C MET A 3 -17.20 -15.44 -38.31
N SER A 4 -16.20 -14.75 -38.87
CA SER A 4 -15.58 -13.56 -38.28
C SER A 4 -16.57 -12.42 -38.02
N TRP A 5 -17.53 -12.19 -38.92
CA TRP A 5 -18.58 -11.18 -38.72
C TRP A 5 -19.55 -11.58 -37.60
N ILE A 6 -19.88 -12.86 -37.47
CA ILE A 6 -20.76 -13.36 -36.41
C ILE A 6 -20.10 -13.15 -35.05
N ILE A 7 -18.80 -13.49 -34.94
CA ILE A 7 -18.02 -13.28 -33.71
C ILE A 7 -17.94 -11.78 -33.38
N LEU A 8 -17.65 -10.92 -34.37
CA LEU A 8 -17.55 -9.47 -34.14
C LEU A 8 -18.87 -8.87 -33.64
N LEU A 9 -20.01 -9.27 -34.22
CA LEU A 9 -21.33 -8.82 -33.76
C LEU A 9 -21.64 -9.34 -32.35
N ALA A 10 -21.31 -10.60 -32.04
CA ALA A 10 -21.48 -11.15 -30.70
C ALA A 10 -20.64 -10.38 -29.66
N MET A 11 -19.37 -10.07 -29.97
CA MET A 11 -18.51 -9.27 -29.09
C MET A 11 -19.07 -7.85 -28.91
N THR A 12 -19.58 -7.23 -29.98
CA THR A 12 -20.23 -5.92 -29.92
C THR A 12 -21.43 -5.95 -28.97
N ALA A 13 -22.29 -6.96 -29.09
CA ALA A 13 -23.45 -7.14 -28.22
C ALA A 13 -23.05 -7.31 -26.74
N VAL A 14 -21.98 -8.07 -26.47
CA VAL A 14 -21.45 -8.26 -25.11
C VAL A 14 -20.89 -6.96 -24.52
N ILE A 15 -20.15 -6.18 -25.32
CA ILE A 15 -19.61 -4.87 -24.90
C ILE A 15 -20.75 -3.92 -24.53
N ILE A 16 -21.77 -3.80 -25.41
CA ILE A 16 -22.96 -2.97 -25.17
C ILE A 16 -23.73 -3.45 -23.93
N TYR A 17 -23.90 -4.77 -23.80
CA TYR A 17 -24.60 -5.35 -22.67
C TYR A 17 -23.93 -4.97 -21.34
N HIS A 18 -22.62 -5.18 -21.21
CA HIS A 18 -21.92 -4.93 -19.95
C HIS A 18 -21.86 -3.44 -19.57
N HIS A 19 -21.58 -2.57 -20.54
CA HIS A 19 -21.32 -1.15 -20.28
C HIS A 19 -22.56 -0.27 -20.22
N ILE A 20 -23.62 -0.65 -20.94
CA ILE A 20 -24.83 0.18 -21.08
C ILE A 20 -26.02 -0.53 -20.46
N ILE A 21 -26.35 -1.75 -20.91
CA ILE A 21 -27.60 -2.40 -20.53
C ILE A 21 -27.55 -2.82 -19.06
N TYR A 22 -26.51 -3.54 -18.65
CA TYR A 22 -26.37 -4.06 -17.28
C TYR A 22 -26.26 -2.94 -16.26
N THR A 23 -25.45 -1.91 -16.53
CA THR A 23 -25.30 -0.75 -15.64
C THR A 23 -26.61 0.04 -15.50
N ALA A 24 -27.30 0.31 -16.62
CA ALA A 24 -28.59 0.99 -16.60
C ALA A 24 -29.64 0.17 -15.85
N LEU A 25 -29.66 -1.15 -16.06
CA LEU A 25 -30.57 -2.07 -15.37
C LEU A 25 -30.32 -2.08 -13.85
N MET A 26 -29.06 -2.17 -13.39
CA MET A 26 -28.73 -2.11 -11.97
C MET A 26 -29.14 -0.79 -11.31
N VAL A 27 -28.97 0.33 -12.02
CA VAL A 27 -29.41 1.66 -11.56
C VAL A 27 -30.94 1.77 -11.52
N PHE A 28 -31.61 1.30 -12.56
CA PHE A 28 -33.08 1.34 -12.63
C PHE A 28 -33.72 0.53 -11.51
N LEU A 29 -33.21 -0.68 -11.27
CA LEU A 29 -33.70 -1.58 -10.22
C LEU A 29 -33.40 -1.05 -8.81
N GLY A 30 -32.30 -0.31 -8.64
CA GLY A 30 -31.88 0.31 -7.39
C GLY A 30 -32.67 1.56 -6.97
N ARG A 31 -33.53 2.10 -7.84
CA ARG A 31 -34.39 3.27 -7.54
C ARG A 31 -35.63 2.93 -6.71
N THR A 32 -35.87 1.65 -6.44
CA THR A 32 -37.01 1.21 -5.63
C THR A 32 -36.73 1.48 -4.15
N ALA A 33 -37.68 2.12 -3.45
CA ALA A 33 -37.60 2.43 -2.02
C ALA A 33 -37.16 1.19 -1.19
N PRO A 34 -36.48 1.39 -0.05
CA PRO A 34 -36.19 0.29 0.87
C PRO A 34 -37.49 -0.44 1.24
N ASP A 35 -37.45 -1.78 1.27
CA ASP A 35 -38.63 -2.59 1.58
C ASP A 35 -39.19 -2.17 2.95
N SER A 36 -40.46 -1.78 2.98
CA SER A 36 -41.19 -1.41 4.20
C SER A 36 -41.16 -2.52 5.26
N ALA A 37 -41.01 -3.79 4.86
CA ALA A 37 -40.85 -4.92 5.76
C ALA A 37 -39.54 -4.91 6.58
N GLN A 38 -38.45 -4.32 6.07
CA GLN A 38 -37.21 -4.11 6.85
C GLN A 38 -37.33 -2.91 7.80
N ALA A 39 -38.13 -1.90 7.44
CA ALA A 39 -38.46 -0.78 8.32
C ALA A 39 -39.36 -1.21 9.50
N GLU A 40 -40.32 -2.12 9.26
CA GLU A 40 -41.15 -2.66 10.34
C GLU A 40 -40.38 -3.59 11.29
N ALA A 41 -39.45 -4.41 10.77
CA ALA A 41 -38.58 -5.27 11.57
C ALA A 41 -37.56 -4.48 12.43
N THR A 42 -37.21 -3.26 12.04
CA THR A 42 -36.34 -2.36 12.81
C THR A 42 -37.08 -1.57 13.89
N THR A 43 -38.43 -1.53 13.84
CA THR A 43 -39.30 -0.92 14.85
C THR A 43 -39.94 -1.90 15.84
N GLY A 44 -39.63 -3.19 15.72
CA GLY A 44 -40.07 -4.20 16.70
C GLY A 44 -39.53 -3.89 18.12
N PRO A 45 -40.23 -4.32 19.19
CA PRO A 45 -39.80 -4.06 20.55
C PRO A 45 -38.35 -4.51 20.74
N CYS A 46 -37.52 -3.66 21.37
CA CYS A 46 -36.13 -3.94 21.71
C CYS A 46 -36.00 -5.39 22.18
N SER A 47 -35.33 -6.22 21.38
CA SER A 47 -35.00 -7.59 21.77
C SER A 47 -34.28 -7.50 23.12
N GLU A 48 -34.85 -8.09 24.17
CA GLU A 48 -34.25 -8.04 25.51
C GLU A 48 -32.80 -8.54 25.43
N ALA A 49 -31.87 -7.90 26.16
CA ALA A 49 -30.43 -8.15 26.10
C ALA A 49 -30.03 -9.64 26.19
N LYS A 50 -30.85 -10.47 26.84
CA LYS A 50 -30.66 -11.93 26.94
C LYS A 50 -30.69 -12.68 25.60
N THR A 51 -31.39 -12.17 24.59
CA THR A 51 -31.60 -12.87 23.30
C THR A 51 -30.58 -12.55 22.21
N LEU A 52 -29.73 -11.54 22.42
CA LEU A 52 -28.72 -11.13 21.43
C LEU A 52 -27.58 -12.17 21.31
N PRO A 53 -27.03 -12.42 20.11
CA PRO A 53 -25.87 -13.29 19.93
C PRO A 53 -24.59 -12.69 20.54
N SER A 54 -23.57 -13.51 20.76
CA SER A 54 -22.22 -13.00 21.04
C SER A 54 -21.52 -12.56 19.76
N VAL A 55 -20.76 -11.46 19.82
CA VAL A 55 -20.05 -10.86 18.68
C VAL A 55 -18.58 -10.70 19.01
N ALA A 56 -17.71 -11.18 18.11
CA ALA A 56 -16.28 -10.91 18.15
C ALA A 56 -15.85 -10.07 16.94
N ILE A 57 -15.17 -8.95 17.20
CA ILE A 57 -14.63 -8.06 16.16
C ILE A 57 -13.14 -8.35 16.00
N MET A 58 -12.74 -8.82 14.81
CA MET A 58 -11.35 -9.10 14.44
C MET A 58 -10.76 -7.94 13.65
N ILE A 59 -9.58 -7.46 14.07
CA ILE A 59 -8.89 -6.31 13.50
C ILE A 59 -7.41 -6.65 13.28
N PRO A 60 -7.02 -7.06 12.07
CA PRO A 60 -5.61 -7.08 11.69
C PRO A 60 -5.12 -5.63 11.46
N ALA A 61 -4.04 -5.25 12.13
CA ALA A 61 -3.47 -3.90 12.09
C ALA A 61 -1.99 -3.94 11.73
N HIS A 62 -1.54 -3.03 10.86
CA HIS A 62 -0.12 -2.84 10.54
C HIS A 62 0.17 -1.35 10.35
N ASN A 63 0.92 -0.75 11.28
CA ASN A 63 1.28 0.66 11.25
C ASN A 63 0.08 1.64 11.13
N GLU A 64 -0.92 1.46 12.00
CA GLU A 64 -2.20 2.20 11.99
C GLU A 64 -2.34 3.12 13.21
N ALA A 65 -1.23 3.59 13.80
CA ALA A 65 -1.24 4.37 15.04
C ALA A 65 -2.06 5.67 14.95
N GLU A 66 -2.24 6.21 13.74
CA GLU A 66 -3.05 7.41 13.49
C GLU A 66 -4.53 7.21 13.80
N PHE A 67 -5.10 6.05 13.43
CA PHE A 67 -6.55 5.80 13.50
C PHE A 67 -6.96 4.83 14.61
N ILE A 68 -6.03 4.04 15.15
CA ILE A 68 -6.33 2.98 16.12
C ILE A 68 -6.99 3.52 17.40
N ASP A 69 -6.61 4.70 17.86
CA ASP A 69 -7.20 5.32 19.05
C ASP A 69 -8.68 5.66 18.83
N ALA A 70 -9.01 6.31 17.71
CA ALA A 70 -10.38 6.62 17.32
C ALA A 70 -11.21 5.35 17.10
N LYS A 71 -10.62 4.29 16.54
CA LYS A 71 -11.26 3.00 16.35
C LYS A 71 -11.64 2.35 17.68
N LEU A 72 -10.69 2.26 18.61
CA LEU A 72 -10.94 1.67 19.93
C LEU A 72 -11.96 2.50 20.72
N ALA A 73 -11.89 3.83 20.65
CA ALA A 73 -12.91 4.71 21.22
C ALA A 73 -14.31 4.42 20.65
N ASN A 74 -14.42 4.26 19.33
CA ASN A 74 -15.67 3.95 18.65
C ASN A 74 -16.27 2.59 19.05
N LEU A 75 -15.43 1.56 19.21
CA LEU A 75 -15.90 0.22 19.58
C LEU A 75 -16.40 0.13 21.03
N VAL A 76 -15.82 0.90 21.95
CA VAL A 76 -16.27 0.93 23.36
C VAL A 76 -17.66 1.55 23.49
N VAL A 77 -18.03 2.49 22.62
CA VAL A 77 -19.32 3.21 22.70
C VAL A 77 -20.44 2.56 21.87
N LEU A 78 -20.19 1.39 21.27
CA LEU A 78 -21.23 0.68 20.53
C LEU A 78 -22.38 0.28 21.47
N ASP A 79 -23.61 0.44 21.00
CA ASP A 79 -24.82 0.07 21.72
C ASP A 79 -25.01 -1.45 21.66
N TYR A 80 -24.20 -2.19 22.44
CA TYR A 80 -24.26 -3.65 22.55
C TYR A 80 -23.92 -4.10 23.98
N PRO A 81 -24.48 -5.21 24.49
CA PRO A 81 -24.11 -5.72 25.82
C PRO A 81 -22.62 -6.04 25.89
N ALA A 82 -21.93 -5.46 26.88
CA ALA A 82 -20.48 -5.54 27.02
C ALA A 82 -19.99 -7.00 27.15
N GLU A 83 -20.72 -7.81 27.91
CA GLU A 83 -20.46 -9.23 28.13
C GLU A 83 -20.65 -10.10 26.87
N LYS A 84 -21.27 -9.56 25.82
CA LYS A 84 -21.48 -10.23 24.52
C LYS A 84 -20.58 -9.68 23.42
N LEU A 85 -19.71 -8.71 23.73
CA LEU A 85 -18.79 -8.11 22.77
C LEU A 85 -17.34 -8.43 23.15
N SER A 86 -16.59 -8.96 22.19
CA SER A 86 -15.14 -9.08 22.30
C SER A 86 -14.46 -8.43 21.09
N VAL A 87 -13.29 -7.84 21.33
CA VAL A 87 -12.47 -7.18 20.32
C VAL A 87 -11.08 -7.84 20.32
N TRP A 88 -10.65 -8.26 19.14
CA TRP A 88 -9.41 -9.00 18.94
C TRP A 88 -8.57 -8.28 17.91
N VAL A 89 -7.48 -7.66 18.37
CA VAL A 89 -6.58 -6.88 17.54
C VAL A 89 -5.26 -7.64 17.37
N CYS A 90 -4.86 -7.89 16.13
CA CYS A 90 -3.57 -8.50 15.80
C CYS A 90 -2.67 -7.47 15.12
N CYS A 91 -1.62 -7.04 15.82
CA CYS A 91 -0.59 -6.13 15.32
C CYS A 91 0.47 -6.93 14.56
N ASP A 92 0.50 -6.79 13.23
CA ASP A 92 1.30 -7.61 12.31
C ASP A 92 2.67 -6.98 12.00
N GLY A 93 3.65 -7.16 12.87
CA GLY A 93 5.00 -6.58 12.66
C GLY A 93 4.99 -5.04 12.63
N CYS A 94 4.19 -4.41 13.50
CA CYS A 94 4.12 -2.95 13.59
C CYS A 94 5.45 -2.36 14.06
N SER A 95 5.92 -1.34 13.34
CA SER A 95 7.10 -0.54 13.67
C SER A 95 6.75 0.78 14.37
N ASP A 96 5.49 1.17 14.35
CA ASP A 96 4.97 2.38 14.99
C ASP A 96 4.36 2.08 16.38
N ASN A 97 3.65 3.05 16.95
CA ASN A 97 3.05 2.95 18.27
C ASN A 97 1.73 2.17 18.32
N THR A 98 1.30 1.50 17.23
CA THR A 98 -0.02 0.82 17.16
C THR A 98 -0.21 -0.17 18.31
N ALA A 99 0.77 -1.07 18.52
CA ALA A 99 0.66 -2.11 19.54
C ALA A 99 0.58 -1.54 20.96
N ALA A 100 1.39 -0.53 21.27
CA ALA A 100 1.40 0.12 22.57
C ALA A 100 0.09 0.87 22.84
N LEU A 101 -0.50 1.51 21.82
CA LEU A 101 -1.82 2.15 21.94
C LEU A 101 -2.88 1.10 22.27
N VAL A 102 -2.95 -0.01 21.54
CA VAL A 102 -3.95 -1.07 21.82
C VAL A 102 -3.79 -1.62 23.24
N GLN A 103 -2.55 -1.85 23.69
CA GLN A 103 -2.26 -2.30 25.06
C GLN A 103 -2.72 -1.28 26.12
N ALA A 104 -2.51 0.02 25.89
CA ALA A 104 -2.96 1.07 26.80
C ALA A 104 -4.50 1.09 26.96
N TRP A 105 -5.25 0.68 25.93
CA TRP A 105 -6.71 0.61 25.96
C TRP A 105 -7.26 -0.59 26.74
N GLN A 106 -6.46 -1.62 27.05
CA GLN A 106 -6.94 -2.81 27.77
C GLN A 106 -7.58 -2.49 29.11
N ALA A 107 -7.01 -1.55 29.88
CA ALA A 107 -7.56 -1.13 31.16
C ALA A 107 -8.94 -0.46 31.01
N LYS A 108 -9.13 0.33 29.95
CA LYS A 108 -10.40 1.02 29.68
C LYS A 108 -11.49 0.05 29.20
N TYR A 109 -11.11 -0.95 28.40
CA TYR A 109 -12.01 -2.03 27.98
C TYR A 109 -12.43 -2.92 29.15
N ALA A 110 -11.49 -3.29 30.03
CA ALA A 110 -11.79 -4.02 31.25
C ALA A 110 -12.77 -3.24 32.15
N GLY A 111 -12.59 -1.92 32.30
CA GLY A 111 -13.53 -1.06 33.02
C GLY A 111 -14.92 -0.96 32.38
N ALA A 112 -15.01 -1.13 31.06
CA ALA A 112 -16.28 -1.18 30.32
C ALA A 112 -16.91 -2.59 30.30
N GLY A 113 -16.24 -3.61 30.82
CA GLY A 113 -16.70 -5.00 30.79
C GLY A 113 -16.59 -5.67 29.40
N ILE A 114 -15.80 -5.11 28.48
CA ILE A 114 -15.61 -5.63 27.13
C ILE A 114 -14.24 -6.31 27.05
N GLN A 115 -14.19 -7.53 26.50
CA GLN A 115 -12.91 -8.22 26.31
C GLN A 115 -12.11 -7.57 25.16
N LEU A 116 -10.87 -7.17 25.43
CA LEU A 116 -9.91 -6.70 24.42
C LEU A 116 -8.63 -7.53 24.45
N GLU A 117 -8.42 -8.31 23.38
CA GLU A 117 -7.21 -9.09 23.18
C GLU A 117 -6.27 -8.38 22.21
N CYS A 118 -5.01 -8.24 22.62
CA CYS A 118 -3.96 -7.63 21.81
C CYS A 118 -2.87 -8.67 21.52
N ILE A 119 -2.80 -9.11 20.27
CA ILE A 119 -1.79 -10.04 19.79
C ILE A 119 -0.74 -9.24 19.05
N VAL A 120 0.50 -9.30 19.51
CA VAL A 120 1.62 -8.57 18.90
C VAL A 120 2.60 -9.54 18.28
N GLU A 121 2.75 -9.42 16.96
CA GLU A 121 3.61 -10.27 16.16
C GLU A 121 4.81 -9.46 15.69
N THR A 122 6.00 -10.05 15.71
CA THR A 122 7.25 -9.35 15.35
C THR A 122 7.47 -9.26 13.85
N GLU A 123 6.94 -10.22 13.09
CA GLU A 123 7.10 -10.31 11.64
C GLU A 123 5.79 -9.93 10.93
N ASN A 124 5.88 -9.06 9.93
CA ASN A 124 4.75 -8.79 9.03
C ASN A 124 4.57 -9.98 8.07
N LYS A 125 3.50 -10.74 8.27
CA LYS A 125 3.12 -11.89 7.43
C LYS A 125 1.93 -11.60 6.52
N GLY A 126 1.25 -10.48 6.71
CA GLY A 126 0.15 -10.00 5.89
C GLY A 126 -1.22 -10.30 6.49
N LYS A 127 -2.19 -9.44 6.10
CA LYS A 127 -3.57 -9.42 6.61
C LYS A 127 -4.23 -10.81 6.67
N VAL A 128 -4.13 -11.60 5.60
CA VAL A 128 -4.84 -12.90 5.50
C VAL A 128 -4.31 -13.93 6.50
N ILE A 129 -2.99 -13.97 6.72
CA ILE A 129 -2.39 -14.87 7.71
C ILE A 129 -2.89 -14.49 9.11
N ARG A 130 -2.98 -13.19 9.41
CA ARG A 130 -3.50 -12.70 10.69
C ARG A 130 -4.99 -12.89 10.87
N ILE A 131 -5.78 -12.79 9.78
CA ILE A 131 -7.20 -13.19 9.80
C ILE A 131 -7.33 -14.66 10.18
N ASN A 132 -6.56 -15.56 9.56
CA ASN A 132 -6.60 -16.98 9.88
C ASN A 132 -6.16 -17.26 11.33
N GLN A 133 -5.12 -16.57 11.81
CA GLN A 133 -4.68 -16.66 13.19
C GLN A 133 -5.77 -16.24 14.17
N LEU A 134 -6.38 -15.07 13.95
CA LEU A 134 -7.50 -14.58 14.78
C LEU A 134 -8.69 -15.53 14.73
N LEU A 135 -9.06 -16.02 13.55
CA LEU A 135 -10.15 -16.97 13.38
C LEU A 135 -9.93 -18.23 14.21
N SER A 136 -8.70 -18.75 14.26
CA SER A 136 -8.38 -19.95 15.05
C SER A 136 -8.61 -19.80 16.55
N MET A 137 -8.57 -18.56 17.06
CA MET A 137 -8.78 -18.25 18.47
C MET A 137 -10.25 -17.95 18.75
N VAL A 138 -10.92 -17.25 17.83
CA VAL A 138 -12.24 -16.63 18.07
C VAL A 138 -13.41 -17.52 17.69
N ARG A 139 -13.23 -18.47 16.76
CA ARG A 139 -14.35 -19.18 16.10
C ARG A 139 -15.33 -19.86 17.06
N ASP A 140 -14.82 -20.42 18.15
CA ASP A 140 -15.63 -21.17 19.12
C ASP A 140 -16.08 -20.31 20.32
N GLN A 141 -15.73 -19.01 20.32
CA GLN A 141 -16.02 -18.07 21.41
C GLN A 141 -17.18 -17.11 21.11
N ALA A 142 -17.62 -17.02 19.85
CA ALA A 142 -18.65 -16.09 19.42
C ALA A 142 -19.63 -16.72 18.43
N ASP A 143 -20.89 -16.25 18.45
CA ASP A 143 -21.90 -16.65 17.47
C ASP A 143 -21.70 -15.94 16.13
N LEU A 144 -21.24 -14.68 16.18
CA LEU A 144 -20.97 -13.82 15.04
C LEU A 144 -19.53 -13.29 15.08
N ILE A 145 -18.88 -13.30 13.92
CA ILE A 145 -17.52 -12.76 13.74
C ILE A 145 -17.60 -11.60 12.75
N ALA A 146 -17.19 -10.42 13.21
CA ALA A 146 -17.07 -9.23 12.40
C ALA A 146 -15.61 -8.96 12.05
N MET A 147 -15.38 -8.53 10.82
CA MET A 147 -14.11 -7.97 10.37
C MET A 147 -14.28 -6.46 10.27
N SER A 148 -13.28 -5.71 10.72
CA SER A 148 -13.28 -4.27 10.55
C SER A 148 -11.86 -3.73 10.39
N ASP A 149 -11.69 -2.82 9.43
CA ASP A 149 -10.42 -2.11 9.25
C ASP A 149 -10.25 -1.06 10.36
N VAL A 150 -8.99 -0.73 10.68
CA VAL A 150 -8.66 0.24 11.75
C VAL A 150 -9.19 1.63 11.41
N SER A 151 -9.06 2.05 10.16
CA SER A 151 -9.49 3.37 9.68
C SER A 151 -11.01 3.51 9.49
N ALA A 152 -11.80 2.44 9.68
CA ALA A 152 -13.25 2.45 9.48
C ALA A 152 -14.02 2.52 10.81
N LEU A 153 -14.70 3.64 11.07
CA LEU A 153 -15.60 3.78 12.23
C LEU A 153 -16.98 3.19 11.95
N LEU A 154 -17.66 2.69 12.97
CA LEU A 154 -18.99 2.09 12.88
C LEU A 154 -20.05 2.99 13.49
N SER A 155 -21.28 2.95 12.96
CA SER A 155 -22.44 3.55 13.63
C SER A 155 -22.65 2.90 15.00
N ILE A 156 -23.09 3.70 15.98
CA ILE A 156 -23.23 3.28 17.38
C ILE A 156 -24.14 2.04 17.52
N ASP A 157 -25.20 1.96 16.71
CA ASP A 157 -26.18 0.88 16.71
C ASP A 157 -25.82 -0.32 15.81
N ALA A 158 -24.64 -0.31 15.17
CA ALA A 158 -24.27 -1.24 14.11
C ALA A 158 -24.48 -2.72 14.48
N LEU A 159 -24.07 -3.13 15.69
CA LEU A 159 -24.15 -4.52 16.14
C LEU A 159 -25.58 -4.97 16.45
N ARG A 160 -26.44 -4.08 16.97
CA ARG A 160 -27.86 -4.38 17.16
C ARG A 160 -28.56 -4.56 15.83
N GLN A 161 -28.29 -3.68 14.87
CA GLN A 161 -28.83 -3.80 13.51
C GLN A 161 -28.36 -5.09 12.83
N ALA A 162 -27.11 -5.48 13.03
CA ALA A 162 -26.57 -6.73 12.54
C ALA A 162 -27.27 -7.94 13.18
N ALA A 163 -27.38 -7.96 14.51
CA ALA A 163 -28.04 -9.02 15.26
C ALA A 163 -29.50 -9.23 14.81
N ASN A 164 -30.25 -8.14 14.61
CA ASN A 164 -31.61 -8.18 14.08
C ASN A 164 -31.67 -8.83 12.69
N SER A 165 -30.70 -8.56 11.83
CA SER A 165 -30.62 -9.15 10.48
C SER A 165 -30.37 -10.66 10.54
N PHE A 166 -29.57 -11.13 11.51
CA PHE A 166 -29.28 -12.55 11.73
C PHE A 166 -30.39 -13.33 12.42
N THR A 167 -31.53 -12.71 12.77
CA THR A 167 -32.73 -13.47 13.17
C THR A 167 -33.23 -14.37 12.03
N ASN A 168 -32.98 -13.99 10.78
CA ASN A 168 -33.25 -14.84 9.62
C ASN A 168 -32.15 -15.90 9.45
N PRO A 169 -32.48 -17.21 9.55
CA PRO A 169 -31.50 -18.29 9.47
C PRO A 169 -30.85 -18.43 8.08
N LYS A 170 -31.45 -17.88 7.02
CA LYS A 170 -30.90 -17.92 5.65
C LYS A 170 -29.72 -16.96 5.45
N ILE A 171 -29.61 -15.95 6.30
CA ILE A 171 -28.57 -14.92 6.20
C ILE A 171 -27.33 -15.42 6.92
N GLY A 172 -26.25 -15.61 6.16
CA GLY A 172 -24.97 -16.10 6.67
C GLY A 172 -23.94 -15.00 6.87
N ALA A 173 -24.07 -13.90 6.14
CA ALA A 173 -23.21 -12.72 6.27
C ALA A 173 -23.96 -11.43 5.97
N LEU A 174 -23.43 -10.32 6.47
CA LEU A 174 -23.97 -8.99 6.31
C LEU A 174 -22.86 -7.98 6.00
N THR A 175 -23.21 -7.04 5.13
CA THR A 175 -22.40 -5.91 4.68
C THR A 175 -23.20 -4.62 4.85
N CYS A 176 -22.54 -3.47 4.81
CA CYS A 176 -23.16 -2.19 5.19
C CYS A 176 -22.79 -1.04 4.26
N ASN A 177 -23.35 0.15 4.50
CA ASN A 177 -22.96 1.34 3.76
C ASN A 177 -21.48 1.65 4.00
N TYR A 178 -20.78 1.96 2.91
CA TYR A 178 -19.44 2.55 2.97
C TYR A 178 -19.55 4.05 2.72
N LEU A 179 -19.01 4.84 3.65
CA LEU A 179 -18.99 6.28 3.65
C LEU A 179 -17.54 6.75 3.84
N LEU A 180 -17.22 7.91 3.29
CA LEU A 180 -15.93 8.59 3.51
C LEU A 180 -16.16 9.75 4.47
N ALA A 181 -15.30 9.90 5.49
CA ALA A 181 -15.35 11.03 6.41
C ALA A 181 -15.09 12.36 5.69
N GLU A 182 -14.07 12.37 4.82
CA GLU A 182 -13.74 13.48 3.94
C GLU A 182 -13.83 13.01 2.49
N ALA A 183 -14.72 13.61 1.70
CA ALA A 183 -14.91 13.27 0.29
C ALA A 183 -15.20 14.50 -0.55
N THR A 184 -14.66 14.50 -1.77
CA THR A 184 -15.13 15.42 -2.81
C THR A 184 -16.57 15.08 -3.22
N SER A 185 -17.28 16.06 -3.79
CA SER A 185 -18.66 15.85 -4.27
C SER A 185 -18.76 14.70 -5.29
N GLY A 186 -17.72 14.50 -6.10
CA GLY A 186 -17.63 13.39 -7.06
C GLY A 186 -17.46 12.02 -6.37
N GLU A 187 -16.61 11.93 -5.35
CA GLU A 187 -16.40 10.69 -4.59
C GLU A 187 -17.62 10.29 -3.78
N GLN A 188 -18.30 11.27 -3.18
CA GLN A 188 -19.54 11.03 -2.44
C GLN A 188 -20.63 10.47 -3.37
N GLN A 189 -20.82 11.07 -4.56
CA GLN A 189 -21.76 10.56 -5.56
C GLN A 189 -21.39 9.16 -6.04
N TYR A 190 -20.10 8.88 -6.23
CA TYR A 190 -19.62 7.56 -6.62
C TYR A 190 -19.96 6.49 -5.58
N TRP A 191 -19.70 6.76 -4.29
CA TRP A 191 -19.96 5.80 -3.22
C TRP A 191 -21.46 5.64 -2.93
N GLN A 192 -22.26 6.70 -3.03
CA GLN A 192 -23.71 6.59 -3.01
C GLN A 192 -24.22 5.67 -4.14
N TRP A 193 -23.65 5.83 -5.34
CA TRP A 193 -23.98 4.97 -6.48
C TRP A 193 -23.57 3.52 -6.25
N GLN A 194 -22.37 3.25 -5.69
CA GLN A 194 -21.93 1.90 -5.34
C GLN A 194 -22.82 1.25 -4.26
N ASN A 195 -23.19 1.99 -3.22
CA ASN A 195 -24.09 1.49 -2.17
C ASN A 195 -25.47 1.13 -2.75
N SER A 196 -26.01 1.93 -3.66
CA SER A 196 -27.26 1.62 -4.37
C SER A 196 -27.15 0.33 -5.20
N ILE A 197 -26.03 0.11 -5.89
CA ILE A 197 -25.79 -1.15 -6.63
C ILE A 197 -25.79 -2.35 -5.67
N ARG A 198 -25.08 -2.26 -4.54
CA ARG A 198 -25.03 -3.35 -3.54
C ARG A 198 -26.40 -3.65 -2.94
N GLN A 199 -27.20 -2.61 -2.72
CA GLN A 199 -28.59 -2.77 -2.28
C GLN A 199 -29.41 -3.53 -3.33
N THR A 200 -29.28 -3.19 -4.61
CA THR A 200 -29.90 -3.95 -5.70
C THR A 200 -29.43 -5.41 -5.72
N GLU A 201 -28.13 -5.66 -5.59
CA GLU A 201 -27.58 -7.03 -5.54
C GLU A 201 -28.20 -7.86 -4.41
N ALA A 202 -28.38 -7.26 -3.22
CA ALA A 202 -29.03 -7.91 -2.09
C ALA A 202 -30.49 -8.31 -2.42
N LYS A 203 -31.26 -7.45 -3.10
CA LYS A 203 -32.64 -7.77 -3.53
C LYS A 203 -32.69 -8.97 -4.49
N PHE A 204 -31.67 -9.14 -5.34
CA PHE A 204 -31.57 -10.26 -6.27
C PHE A 204 -30.93 -11.52 -5.68
N GLY A 205 -30.63 -11.52 -4.38
CA GLY A 205 -30.40 -12.71 -3.59
C GLY A 205 -29.13 -12.67 -2.74
N SER A 206 -28.07 -11.98 -3.16
CA SER A 206 -26.87 -11.79 -2.35
C SER A 206 -25.97 -10.68 -2.92
N VAL A 207 -25.39 -9.90 -2.01
CA VAL A 207 -24.34 -8.92 -2.33
C VAL A 207 -23.09 -9.64 -2.82
N MET A 208 -22.50 -9.14 -3.90
CA MET A 208 -21.27 -9.68 -4.46
C MET A 208 -20.05 -9.03 -3.80
N GLY A 209 -19.72 -9.52 -2.60
CA GLY A 209 -18.54 -9.11 -1.86
C GLY A 209 -18.81 -8.21 -0.65
N GLY A 210 -17.94 -8.27 0.35
CA GLY A 210 -17.91 -7.29 1.45
C GLY A 210 -17.52 -5.88 1.00
N ASN A 211 -17.71 -4.92 1.89
CA ASN A 211 -16.88 -3.73 1.97
C ASN A 211 -15.81 -4.02 3.03
N GLY A 212 -14.53 -4.05 2.66
CA GLY A 212 -13.41 -4.38 3.56
C GLY A 212 -13.40 -3.63 4.89
N ALA A 213 -14.00 -2.43 4.93
CA ALA A 213 -14.19 -1.63 6.13
C ALA A 213 -14.97 -2.32 7.27
N PHE A 214 -16.07 -3.01 6.94
CA PHE A 214 -16.88 -3.75 7.91
C PHE A 214 -17.76 -4.80 7.25
N TYR A 215 -17.62 -6.05 7.68
CA TYR A 215 -18.59 -7.10 7.38
C TYR A 215 -18.67 -8.08 8.53
N ILE A 216 -19.81 -8.75 8.67
CA ILE A 216 -20.06 -9.69 9.78
C ILE A 216 -20.63 -11.00 9.25
N VAL A 217 -20.20 -12.12 9.81
CA VAL A 217 -20.52 -13.47 9.36
C VAL A 217 -20.88 -14.33 10.57
N ARG A 218 -21.77 -15.31 10.40
CA ARG A 218 -21.94 -16.35 11.42
C ARG A 218 -20.64 -17.12 11.61
N ALA A 219 -20.21 -17.29 12.86
CA ALA A 219 -18.92 -17.90 13.17
C ALA A 219 -18.67 -19.26 12.48
N PRO A 220 -19.67 -20.19 12.42
CA PRO A 220 -19.48 -21.47 11.73
C PRO A 220 -19.22 -21.35 10.22
N LEU A 221 -19.71 -20.26 9.59
CA LEU A 221 -19.58 -20.01 8.16
C LEU A 221 -18.31 -19.24 7.81
N PHE A 222 -17.67 -18.59 8.80
CA PHE A 222 -16.40 -17.90 8.60
C PHE A 222 -15.32 -18.94 8.27
N SER A 223 -14.63 -18.77 7.15
CA SER A 223 -13.75 -19.79 6.57
C SER A 223 -12.29 -19.33 6.62
N TYR A 224 -11.36 -20.28 6.75
CA TYR A 224 -9.94 -20.00 6.53
C TYR A 224 -9.70 -19.62 5.07
N LEU A 225 -8.88 -18.60 4.87
CA LEU A 225 -8.54 -18.07 3.56
C LEU A 225 -7.15 -18.55 3.12
N PRO A 226 -6.94 -18.91 1.85
CA PRO A 226 -5.58 -19.16 1.34
C PRO A 226 -4.71 -17.91 1.48
N GLU A 227 -3.44 -18.06 1.84
CA GLU A 227 -2.53 -16.94 2.16
C GLU A 227 -2.33 -15.94 1.00
N ASP A 228 -2.41 -16.42 -0.24
CA ASP A 228 -2.31 -15.62 -1.46
C ASP A 228 -3.62 -14.88 -1.82
N THR A 229 -4.62 -14.85 -0.93
CA THR A 229 -5.88 -14.15 -1.16
C THR A 229 -5.66 -12.64 -1.22
N ILE A 230 -6.00 -12.02 -2.36
CA ILE A 230 -5.75 -10.58 -2.60
C ILE A 230 -6.84 -9.71 -1.97
N ASN A 231 -8.09 -10.19 -2.02
CA ASN A 231 -9.28 -9.49 -1.56
C ASN A 231 -10.11 -10.47 -0.71
N ASP A 232 -9.87 -10.39 0.60
CA ASP A 232 -10.40 -11.28 1.63
C ASP A 232 -11.91 -11.10 1.83
N ASP A 233 -12.38 -9.85 1.89
CA ASP A 233 -13.79 -9.48 2.09
C ASP A 233 -14.72 -10.07 1.01
N PHE A 234 -14.31 -10.04 -0.26
CA PHE A 234 -15.07 -10.69 -1.32
C PHE A 234 -15.01 -12.21 -1.20
N ILE A 235 -13.83 -12.80 -1.03
CA ILE A 235 -13.72 -14.27 -0.99
C ILE A 235 -14.50 -14.82 0.20
N GLN A 236 -14.46 -14.16 1.35
CA GLN A 236 -15.13 -14.60 2.56
C GLN A 236 -16.65 -14.63 2.39
N THR A 237 -17.23 -13.56 1.86
CA THR A 237 -18.67 -13.50 1.55
C THR A 237 -19.07 -14.50 0.46
N MET A 238 -18.23 -14.72 -0.55
CA MET A 238 -18.49 -15.76 -1.57
C MET A 238 -18.44 -17.18 -1.00
N LEU A 239 -17.58 -17.45 -0.02
CA LEU A 239 -17.54 -18.76 0.66
C LEU A 239 -18.80 -19.00 1.51
N VAL A 240 -19.43 -17.95 2.04
CA VAL A 240 -20.75 -18.04 2.68
C VAL A 240 -21.82 -18.45 1.66
N ILE A 241 -21.80 -17.83 0.47
CA ILE A 241 -22.69 -18.22 -0.64
C ILE A 241 -22.44 -19.66 -1.07
N LYS A 242 -21.18 -20.10 -1.14
CA LYS A 242 -20.81 -21.48 -1.47
C LYS A 242 -21.44 -22.50 -0.50
N GLN A 243 -21.58 -22.11 0.76
CA GLN A 243 -22.19 -22.92 1.82
C GLN A 243 -23.74 -22.90 1.78
N GLY A 244 -24.35 -22.18 0.83
CA GLY A 244 -25.81 -22.14 0.65
C GLY A 244 -26.53 -21.03 1.41
N PHE A 245 -25.79 -20.07 1.97
CA PHE A 245 -26.34 -18.93 2.72
C PHE A 245 -26.34 -17.65 1.88
N GLN A 246 -27.15 -16.67 2.30
CA GLN A 246 -27.25 -15.38 1.65
C GLN A 246 -26.37 -14.32 2.33
N VAL A 247 -25.87 -13.38 1.53
CA VAL A 247 -25.16 -12.19 1.99
C VAL A 247 -26.07 -10.98 1.84
N GLN A 248 -26.47 -10.37 2.96
CA GLN A 248 -27.38 -9.22 2.96
C GLN A 248 -26.61 -7.89 2.97
N PHE A 249 -27.21 -6.85 2.40
CA PHE A 249 -26.82 -5.47 2.60
C PHE A 249 -27.78 -4.80 3.60
N ASN A 250 -27.26 -4.23 4.68
CA ASN A 250 -28.07 -3.47 5.63
C ASN A 250 -27.71 -1.97 5.52
N HIS A 251 -28.70 -1.18 5.08
CA HIS A 251 -28.56 0.25 4.84
C HIS A 251 -28.58 1.10 6.13
N TYR A 252 -28.96 0.54 7.28
CA TYR A 252 -28.95 1.28 8.55
C TYR A 252 -27.57 1.25 9.23
N ILE A 253 -26.71 0.32 8.82
CA ILE A 253 -25.34 0.22 9.33
C ILE A 253 -24.44 1.08 8.46
N ASN A 254 -23.67 1.96 9.09
CA ASN A 254 -22.71 2.81 8.41
C ASN A 254 -21.27 2.48 8.85
N SER A 255 -20.40 2.27 7.87
CA SER A 255 -18.94 2.27 8.04
C SER A 255 -18.37 3.55 7.45
N VAL A 256 -17.64 4.32 8.24
CA VAL A 256 -17.08 5.63 7.88
C VAL A 256 -15.56 5.54 7.84
N GLU A 257 -14.99 5.65 6.65
CA GLU A 257 -13.55 5.64 6.40
C GLU A 257 -12.92 6.99 6.79
N LEU A 258 -11.94 6.96 7.70
CA LEU A 258 -11.18 8.13 8.13
C LEU A 258 -9.99 8.43 7.23
N SER A 259 -9.45 7.42 6.54
CA SER A 259 -8.28 7.61 5.68
C SER A 259 -8.67 8.46 4.45
N PRO A 260 -8.01 9.61 4.22
CA PRO A 260 -8.30 10.42 3.05
C PRO A 260 -7.96 9.63 1.78
N SER A 261 -8.84 9.73 0.78
CA SER A 261 -8.56 9.21 -0.56
C SER A 261 -7.42 10.00 -1.20
N THR A 262 -6.18 9.66 -0.86
CA THR A 262 -5.03 10.24 -1.54
C THR A 262 -5.10 9.81 -3.01
N ALA A 263 -5.18 10.80 -3.91
CA ALA A 263 -5.19 10.59 -5.37
C ALA A 263 -3.94 9.83 -5.88
N GLN A 264 -2.95 9.65 -5.00
CA GLN A 264 -1.57 9.30 -5.29
C GLN A 264 -1.27 7.79 -5.41
N ASP A 265 -2.26 6.89 -5.46
CA ASP A 265 -1.96 5.46 -5.71
C ASP A 265 -2.89 4.81 -6.73
N THR A 266 -3.08 5.48 -7.87
CA THR A 266 -4.11 5.11 -8.84
C THR A 266 -3.73 3.95 -9.77
N TYR A 267 -2.44 3.68 -10.02
CA TYR A 267 -2.06 2.65 -11.02
C TYR A 267 -1.74 1.28 -10.42
N GLN A 268 -0.87 1.20 -9.40
CA GLN A 268 -0.51 -0.06 -8.76
C GLN A 268 -1.72 -0.69 -8.03
N ARG A 269 -2.51 0.12 -7.33
CA ARG A 269 -3.78 -0.32 -6.73
C ARG A 269 -4.74 -0.88 -7.79
N ARG A 270 -4.83 -0.27 -8.97
CA ARG A 270 -5.65 -0.79 -10.08
C ARG A 270 -5.12 -2.09 -10.65
N GLN A 271 -3.80 -2.26 -10.75
CA GLN A 271 -3.20 -3.55 -11.11
C GLN A 271 -3.55 -4.63 -10.08
N ARG A 272 -3.48 -4.31 -8.78
CA ARG A 272 -3.90 -5.24 -7.71
C ARG A 272 -5.39 -5.58 -7.80
N ILE A 273 -6.25 -4.59 -8.07
CA ILE A 273 -7.68 -4.83 -8.31
C ILE A 273 -7.89 -5.75 -9.52
N GLY A 274 -7.14 -5.57 -10.60
CA GLY A 274 -7.15 -6.45 -11.77
C GLY A 274 -6.75 -7.89 -11.42
N ALA A 275 -5.63 -8.07 -10.73
CA ALA A 275 -5.17 -9.37 -10.23
C ALA A 275 -6.21 -10.04 -9.32
N GLY A 276 -6.77 -9.28 -8.37
CA GLY A 276 -7.83 -9.72 -7.47
C GLY A 276 -9.10 -10.14 -8.21
N ASN A 277 -9.55 -9.35 -9.19
CA ASN A 277 -10.71 -9.69 -10.01
C ASN A 277 -10.54 -10.99 -10.81
N LEU A 278 -9.33 -11.29 -11.30
CA LEU A 278 -9.03 -12.57 -11.95
C LEU A 278 -8.98 -13.73 -10.95
N GLN A 279 -8.33 -13.53 -9.80
CA GLN A 279 -8.33 -14.52 -8.73
C GLN A 279 -9.76 -14.86 -8.28
N GLN A 280 -10.62 -13.84 -8.11
CA GLN A 280 -12.03 -13.99 -7.79
C GLN A 280 -12.78 -14.80 -8.85
N LEU A 281 -12.59 -14.49 -10.15
CA LEU A 281 -13.19 -15.26 -11.24
C LEU A 281 -12.79 -16.74 -11.19
N ILE A 282 -11.51 -17.02 -10.95
CA ILE A 282 -10.98 -18.38 -10.91
C ILE A 282 -11.48 -19.14 -9.67
N ARG A 283 -11.43 -18.53 -8.48
CA ARG A 283 -11.80 -19.18 -7.21
C ARG A 283 -13.29 -19.31 -7.02
N CYS A 284 -14.06 -18.32 -7.47
CA CYS A 284 -15.51 -18.29 -7.37
C CYS A 284 -16.22 -18.94 -8.57
N ARG A 285 -15.52 -19.73 -9.40
CA ARG A 285 -16.12 -20.45 -10.54
C ARG A 285 -17.26 -21.40 -10.13
N PHE A 286 -17.30 -21.80 -8.85
CA PHE A 286 -18.38 -22.62 -8.31
C PHE A 286 -19.75 -21.93 -8.42
N VAL A 287 -19.79 -20.58 -8.43
CA VAL A 287 -21.02 -19.80 -8.54
C VAL A 287 -21.79 -20.18 -9.80
N PHE A 288 -21.11 -20.40 -10.92
CA PHE A 288 -21.74 -20.79 -12.19
C PHE A 288 -22.50 -22.12 -12.10
N ARG A 289 -22.14 -22.99 -11.14
CA ARG A 289 -22.79 -24.29 -10.88
C ARG A 289 -23.80 -24.25 -9.73
N HIS A 290 -23.84 -23.16 -8.96
CA HIS A 290 -24.67 -23.07 -7.76
C HIS A 290 -26.13 -22.73 -8.09
N SER A 291 -27.06 -23.11 -7.21
CA SER A 291 -28.51 -23.09 -7.45
C SER A 291 -29.15 -21.70 -7.46
N HIS A 292 -28.50 -20.67 -6.88
CA HIS A 292 -29.04 -19.31 -6.86
C HIS A 292 -28.91 -18.60 -8.21
N HIS A 293 -30.00 -18.55 -8.98
CA HIS A 293 -30.08 -17.92 -10.30
C HIS A 293 -29.67 -16.44 -10.29
N GLY A 294 -30.10 -15.67 -9.29
CA GLY A 294 -29.74 -14.26 -9.16
C GLY A 294 -28.25 -14.06 -8.91
N ALA A 295 -27.65 -14.85 -8.01
CA ALA A 295 -26.21 -14.80 -7.75
C ALA A 295 -25.39 -15.18 -9.00
N ARG A 296 -25.83 -16.17 -9.78
CA ARG A 296 -25.20 -16.50 -11.06
C ARG A 296 -25.20 -15.31 -12.01
N TRP A 297 -26.36 -14.69 -12.21
CA TRP A 297 -26.52 -13.57 -13.13
C TRP A 297 -25.70 -12.34 -12.69
N LEU A 298 -25.75 -11.98 -11.40
CA LEU A 298 -24.97 -10.87 -10.86
C LEU A 298 -23.46 -11.11 -11.02
N PHE A 299 -22.99 -12.32 -10.70
CA PHE A 299 -21.59 -12.66 -10.82
C PHE A 299 -21.14 -12.70 -12.29
N THR A 300 -21.94 -13.28 -13.21
CA THR A 300 -21.63 -13.31 -14.64
C THR A 300 -21.56 -11.90 -15.21
N SER A 301 -22.63 -11.13 -15.04
CA SER A 301 -22.87 -9.88 -15.78
C SER A 301 -22.08 -8.71 -15.19
N GLY A 302 -21.86 -8.71 -13.87
CA GLY A 302 -21.07 -7.70 -13.18
C GLY A 302 -19.60 -8.06 -13.10
N LYS A 303 -19.27 -9.10 -12.34
CA LYS A 303 -17.89 -9.36 -11.93
C LYS A 303 -17.07 -10.09 -13.00
N ALA A 304 -17.59 -11.19 -13.54
CA ALA A 304 -16.89 -12.00 -14.54
C ALA A 304 -16.70 -11.24 -15.86
N MET A 305 -17.74 -10.57 -16.37
CA MET A 305 -17.61 -9.75 -17.58
C MET A 305 -16.59 -8.63 -17.42
N ARG A 306 -16.54 -7.96 -16.25
CA ARG A 306 -15.54 -6.91 -16.00
C ARG A 306 -14.11 -7.43 -16.07
N THR A 307 -13.85 -8.62 -15.53
CA THR A 307 -12.55 -9.29 -15.57
C THR A 307 -12.16 -9.70 -16.99
N VAL A 308 -13.10 -10.21 -17.78
CA VAL A 308 -12.84 -10.73 -19.13
C VAL A 308 -12.78 -9.60 -20.18
N MET A 309 -13.36 -8.43 -19.90
CA MET A 309 -13.51 -7.32 -20.85
C MET A 309 -12.20 -6.87 -21.52
N PRO A 310 -11.04 -6.73 -20.83
CA PRO A 310 -9.77 -6.41 -21.50
C PRO A 310 -9.42 -7.36 -22.64
N PHE A 311 -9.67 -8.66 -22.47
CA PHE A 311 -9.40 -9.66 -23.50
C PHE A 311 -10.39 -9.57 -24.66
N ILE A 312 -11.67 -9.26 -24.35
CA ILE A 312 -12.69 -9.01 -25.37
C ILE A 312 -12.31 -7.78 -26.21
N LEU A 313 -11.89 -6.67 -25.59
CA LEU A 313 -11.52 -5.45 -26.31
C LEU A 313 -10.29 -5.66 -27.21
N ILE A 314 -9.29 -6.42 -26.76
CA ILE A 314 -8.12 -6.78 -27.58
C ILE A 314 -8.52 -7.70 -28.74
N GLY A 315 -9.30 -8.75 -28.46
CA GLY A 315 -9.81 -9.65 -29.49
C GLY A 315 -10.66 -8.93 -30.53
N TYR A 316 -11.46 -7.96 -30.09
CA TYR A 316 -12.29 -7.13 -30.96
C TYR A 316 -11.44 -6.29 -31.93
N LEU A 317 -10.37 -5.68 -31.42
CA LEU A 317 -9.41 -4.92 -32.22
C LEU A 317 -8.72 -5.80 -33.26
N LEU A 318 -8.19 -6.96 -32.84
CA LEU A 318 -7.49 -7.89 -33.73
C LEU A 318 -8.41 -8.46 -34.81
N LEU A 319 -9.64 -8.79 -34.46
CA LEU A 319 -10.64 -9.29 -35.41
C LEU A 319 -11.07 -8.21 -36.41
N SER A 320 -11.26 -6.97 -35.93
CA SER A 320 -11.51 -5.82 -36.80
C SER A 320 -10.34 -5.60 -37.76
N LEU A 321 -9.09 -5.68 -37.28
CA LEU A 321 -7.89 -5.55 -38.10
C LEU A 321 -7.81 -6.62 -39.19
N SER A 322 -8.08 -7.88 -38.85
CA SER A 322 -8.13 -8.97 -39.83
C SER A 322 -9.17 -8.73 -40.93
N LEU A 323 -10.38 -8.27 -40.56
CA LEU A 323 -11.44 -7.95 -41.52
C LEU A 323 -11.13 -6.73 -42.38
N ALA A 324 -10.42 -5.73 -41.83
CA ALA A 324 -9.98 -4.57 -42.58
C ALA A 324 -8.90 -4.93 -43.63
N ILE A 325 -7.95 -5.80 -43.28
CA ILE A 325 -6.93 -6.33 -44.21
C ILE A 325 -7.60 -7.11 -45.35
N GLN A 326 -8.72 -7.77 -45.10
CA GLN A 326 -9.54 -8.45 -46.12
C GLN A 326 -10.37 -7.49 -46.99
N GLY A 327 -10.21 -6.17 -46.82
CA GLY A 327 -10.86 -5.15 -47.65
C GLY A 327 -12.20 -4.62 -47.12
N SER A 328 -12.57 -4.91 -45.87
CA SER A 328 -13.82 -4.37 -45.31
C SER A 328 -13.69 -2.90 -44.90
N ALA A 329 -14.45 -2.03 -45.55
CA ALA A 329 -14.56 -0.61 -45.21
C ALA A 329 -15.15 -0.37 -43.80
N LEU A 330 -16.14 -1.17 -43.39
CA LEU A 330 -16.75 -1.05 -42.06
C LEU A 330 -15.73 -1.40 -40.96
N ALA A 331 -14.98 -2.49 -41.15
CA ALA A 331 -13.95 -2.88 -40.19
C ALA A 331 -12.83 -1.83 -40.11
N LEU A 332 -12.43 -1.24 -41.25
CA LEU A 332 -11.48 -0.14 -41.28
C LEU A 332 -11.99 1.08 -40.49
N ALA A 333 -13.26 1.47 -40.69
CA ALA A 333 -13.87 2.57 -39.95
C ALA A 333 -13.88 2.32 -38.42
N LEU A 334 -14.17 1.09 -38.00
CA LEU A 334 -14.13 0.71 -36.57
C LEU A 334 -12.72 0.84 -35.97
N ILE A 335 -11.68 0.41 -36.69
CA ILE A 335 -10.29 0.55 -36.24
C ILE A 335 -9.89 2.02 -36.14
N VAL A 336 -10.25 2.83 -37.14
CA VAL A 336 -9.94 4.27 -37.15
C VAL A 336 -10.61 4.95 -35.95
N LEU A 337 -11.88 4.63 -35.68
CA LEU A 337 -12.61 5.15 -34.53
C LEU A 337 -11.95 4.74 -33.20
N GLN A 338 -11.54 3.47 -33.09
CA GLN A 338 -10.88 2.96 -31.89
C GLN A 338 -9.49 3.58 -31.67
N ALA A 339 -8.70 3.75 -32.75
CA ALA A 339 -7.40 4.41 -32.71
C ALA A 339 -7.54 5.89 -32.32
N ALA A 340 -8.52 6.60 -32.89
CA ALA A 340 -8.83 7.98 -32.51
C ALA A 340 -9.22 8.08 -31.02
N GLY A 341 -10.00 7.12 -30.51
CA GLY A 341 -10.30 6.99 -29.09
C GLY A 341 -9.05 6.84 -28.25
N TYR A 342 -8.14 5.91 -28.58
CA TYR A 342 -6.91 5.73 -27.82
C TYR A 342 -5.98 6.94 -27.85
N ILE A 343 -5.87 7.62 -28.99
CA ILE A 343 -5.13 8.89 -29.10
C ILE A 343 -5.77 9.95 -28.20
N ALA A 344 -7.09 10.08 -28.21
CA ALA A 344 -7.79 11.02 -27.31
C ALA A 344 -7.57 10.69 -25.82
N ALA A 345 -7.40 9.40 -25.47
CA ALA A 345 -7.12 8.95 -24.11
C ALA A 345 -5.71 9.27 -23.64
N THR A 346 -4.75 9.50 -24.54
CA THR A 346 -3.39 9.89 -24.16
C THR A 346 -3.22 11.41 -24.04
N LEU A 347 -4.13 12.22 -24.60
CA LEU A 347 -4.07 13.67 -24.55
C LEU A 347 -3.88 14.27 -23.13
N PRO A 348 -4.54 13.77 -22.06
CA PRO A 348 -4.30 14.29 -20.71
C PRO A 348 -2.86 14.10 -20.21
N LEU A 349 -2.14 13.10 -20.71
CA LEU A 349 -0.71 12.89 -20.38
C LEU A 349 0.20 13.96 -20.97
N PHE A 350 -0.25 14.65 -22.02
CA PHE A 350 0.45 15.75 -22.68
C PHE A 350 -0.08 17.13 -22.27
N GLY A 351 -0.88 17.20 -21.20
CA GLY A 351 -1.43 18.46 -20.69
C GLY A 351 -2.68 18.97 -21.42
N VAL A 352 -3.23 18.21 -22.37
CA VAL A 352 -4.48 18.54 -23.06
C VAL A 352 -5.64 17.83 -22.35
N SER A 353 -6.25 18.52 -21.39
CA SER A 353 -7.31 17.97 -20.53
C SER A 353 -8.68 18.60 -20.81
N SER A 354 -9.71 17.76 -20.78
CA SER A 354 -11.12 18.11 -20.90
C SER A 354 -11.94 17.04 -20.18
N LYS A 355 -13.16 17.36 -19.74
CA LYS A 355 -14.03 16.37 -19.07
C LYS A 355 -14.23 15.08 -19.87
N ALA A 356 -14.21 15.15 -21.20
CA ALA A 356 -14.36 13.98 -22.07
C ALA A 356 -13.06 13.17 -22.16
N THR A 357 -11.93 13.83 -22.42
CA THR A 357 -10.62 13.17 -22.50
C THR A 357 -10.18 12.59 -21.16
N ASP A 358 -10.49 13.24 -20.04
CA ASP A 358 -10.16 12.73 -18.70
C ASP A 358 -10.98 11.47 -18.36
N LYS A 359 -12.28 11.45 -18.67
CA LYS A 359 -13.13 10.26 -18.51
C LYS A 359 -12.66 9.11 -19.39
N LEU A 360 -12.28 9.42 -20.62
CA LEU A 360 -11.78 8.44 -21.58
C LEU A 360 -10.41 7.89 -21.16
N HIS A 361 -9.49 8.76 -20.72
CA HIS A 361 -8.22 8.38 -20.12
C HIS A 361 -8.42 7.48 -18.91
N TYR A 362 -9.33 7.86 -18.00
CA TYR A 362 -9.66 7.06 -16.82
C TYR A 362 -10.16 5.68 -17.20
N PHE A 363 -11.05 5.58 -18.19
CA PHE A 363 -11.59 4.31 -18.67
C PHE A 363 -10.51 3.41 -19.28
N VAL A 364 -9.70 3.94 -20.21
CA VAL A 364 -8.64 3.19 -20.90
C VAL A 364 -7.53 2.77 -19.93
N SER A 365 -7.04 3.69 -19.11
CA SER A 365 -6.00 3.42 -18.10
C SER A 365 -6.44 2.36 -17.08
N SER A 366 -7.72 2.34 -16.71
CA SER A 366 -8.28 1.32 -15.80
C SER A 366 -8.23 -0.07 -16.39
N TYR A 367 -8.62 -0.25 -17.65
CA TYR A 367 -8.57 -1.56 -18.30
C TYR A 367 -7.14 -2.01 -18.61
N ALA A 368 -6.24 -1.08 -18.98
CA ALA A 368 -4.83 -1.37 -19.17
C ALA A 368 -4.17 -1.83 -17.84
N ALA A 369 -4.39 -1.09 -16.75
CA ALA A 369 -3.90 -1.46 -15.43
C ALA A 369 -4.45 -2.82 -14.98
N SER A 370 -5.76 -3.04 -15.17
CA SER A 370 -6.40 -4.31 -14.85
C SER A 370 -5.76 -5.48 -15.61
N LEU A 371 -5.56 -5.33 -16.93
CA LEU A 371 -4.92 -6.35 -17.76
C LEU A 371 -3.50 -6.68 -17.30
N ILE A 372 -2.68 -5.67 -17.02
CA ILE A 372 -1.31 -5.87 -16.55
C ILE A 372 -1.30 -6.59 -15.20
N GLY A 373 -2.22 -6.21 -14.29
CA GLY A 373 -2.43 -6.91 -13.02
C GLY A 373 -2.78 -8.39 -13.21
N MET A 374 -3.71 -8.69 -14.11
CA MET A 374 -4.09 -10.06 -14.46
C MET A 374 -2.94 -10.88 -15.02
N LEU A 375 -2.16 -10.32 -15.95
CA LEU A 375 -0.98 -10.99 -16.51
C LEU A 375 0.07 -11.27 -15.43
N ARG A 376 0.36 -10.29 -14.57
CA ARG A 376 1.29 -10.45 -13.43
C ARG A 376 0.81 -11.56 -12.47
N TYR A 377 -0.49 -11.66 -12.21
CA TYR A 377 -1.08 -12.75 -11.43
C TYR A 377 -0.85 -14.12 -12.06
N LEU A 378 -1.11 -14.26 -13.37
CA LEU A 378 -0.85 -15.51 -14.10
C LEU A 378 0.63 -15.89 -14.10
N LEU A 379 1.53 -14.90 -14.14
CA LEU A 379 2.97 -15.06 -14.03
C LEU A 379 3.46 -15.28 -12.57
N GLY A 380 2.56 -15.39 -11.59
CA GLY A 380 2.90 -15.72 -10.21
C GLY A 380 3.43 -14.58 -9.33
N HIS A 381 3.34 -13.32 -9.77
CA HIS A 381 3.88 -12.16 -9.04
C HIS A 381 3.10 -11.78 -7.76
N PHE A 382 1.98 -12.47 -7.47
CA PHE A 382 1.14 -12.23 -6.29
C PHE A 382 1.09 -13.45 -5.33
N ARG A 383 2.07 -14.37 -5.44
CA ARG A 383 2.11 -15.58 -4.60
C ARG A 383 2.65 -15.34 -3.18
N SER A 384 3.46 -14.29 -2.99
CA SER A 384 3.88 -13.82 -1.68
C SER A 384 2.91 -12.75 -1.19
N GLY A 385 2.56 -12.78 0.10
CA GLY A 385 1.77 -11.73 0.75
C GLY A 385 2.32 -10.34 0.43
N TRP A 386 1.43 -9.37 0.27
CA TRP A 386 1.81 -8.04 -0.20
C TRP A 386 2.78 -7.38 0.79
N ARG A 387 3.95 -7.00 0.30
CA ARG A 387 4.94 -6.19 1.00
C ARG A 387 4.89 -4.78 0.40
N HIS A 388 4.95 -3.75 1.24
CA HIS A 388 4.88 -2.32 0.85
C HIS A 388 6.03 -1.84 -0.05
N LEU A 389 6.97 -2.71 -0.44
CA LEU A 389 8.10 -2.37 -1.28
C LEU A 389 7.80 -2.79 -2.72
N PRO A 390 7.77 -1.88 -3.71
CA PRO A 390 7.67 -2.28 -5.11
C PRO A 390 8.88 -3.16 -5.48
N PRO A 391 8.73 -4.06 -6.47
CA PRO A 391 9.85 -4.88 -6.92
C PRO A 391 10.97 -3.94 -7.36
N LEU A 392 12.12 -4.06 -6.71
CA LEU A 392 13.26 -3.20 -6.95
C LEU A 392 13.81 -3.58 -8.32
N SER A 393 13.67 -2.67 -9.28
CA SER A 393 14.31 -2.85 -10.57
C SER A 393 15.82 -2.87 -10.36
N ASN A 394 16.46 -4.01 -10.61
CA ASN A 394 17.91 -4.11 -10.66
C ASN A 394 18.41 -3.35 -11.88
N TYR A 395 18.57 -2.03 -11.76
CA TYR A 395 19.16 -1.16 -12.78
C TYR A 395 20.65 -1.45 -13.01
N GLN A 396 21.27 -2.28 -12.16
CA GLN A 396 22.71 -2.52 -12.15
C GLN A 396 23.04 -3.77 -12.97
N ALA A 397 23.87 -3.62 -13.99
CA ALA A 397 24.48 -4.78 -14.63
C ALA A 397 25.36 -5.51 -13.62
N LEU A 398 25.31 -6.85 -13.60
CA LEU A 398 26.11 -7.68 -12.69
C LEU A 398 27.62 -7.38 -12.80
N SER A 399 28.08 -7.09 -14.03
CA SER A 399 29.46 -6.65 -14.28
C SER A 399 29.80 -5.34 -13.59
N THR A 400 28.91 -4.35 -13.61
CA THR A 400 29.09 -3.07 -12.91
C THR A 400 29.17 -3.28 -11.40
N GLN A 401 28.34 -4.16 -10.82
CA GLN A 401 28.35 -4.44 -9.38
C GLN A 401 29.70 -5.01 -8.91
N LEU A 402 30.21 -6.00 -9.64
CA LEU A 402 31.49 -6.64 -9.32
C LEU A 402 32.66 -5.67 -9.47
N LEU A 403 32.71 -4.92 -10.58
CA LEU A 403 33.75 -3.92 -10.83
C LEU A 403 33.71 -2.79 -9.79
N LYS A 404 32.51 -2.29 -9.47
CA LYS A 404 32.33 -1.26 -8.47
C LYS A 404 32.77 -1.72 -7.09
N ARG A 405 32.35 -2.90 -6.65
CA ARG A 405 32.73 -3.43 -5.34
C ARG A 405 34.25 -3.64 -5.23
N THR A 406 34.87 -4.14 -6.29
CA THR A 406 36.33 -4.32 -6.34
C THR A 406 37.04 -2.97 -6.24
N SER A 407 36.58 -1.96 -7.00
CA SER A 407 37.09 -0.59 -6.93
C SER A 407 36.94 0.03 -5.54
N ASP A 408 35.74 -0.09 -4.93
CA ASP A 408 35.45 0.42 -3.59
C ASP A 408 36.41 -0.18 -2.54
N ILE A 409 36.67 -1.50 -2.58
CA ILE A 409 37.59 -2.16 -1.65
C ILE A 409 39.04 -1.69 -1.86
N LEU A 410 39.51 -1.64 -3.11
CA LEU A 410 40.87 -1.22 -3.43
C LEU A 410 41.13 0.23 -3.00
N LEU A 411 40.26 1.16 -3.39
CA LEU A 411 40.39 2.57 -3.06
C LEU A 411 40.22 2.83 -1.56
N ALA A 412 39.31 2.13 -0.88
CA ALA A 412 39.16 2.25 0.57
C ALA A 412 40.38 1.70 1.32
N SER A 413 40.96 0.59 0.86
CA SER A 413 42.18 0.03 1.45
C SER A 413 43.36 0.98 1.32
N ILE A 414 43.55 1.57 0.13
CA ILE A 414 44.59 2.58 -0.11
C ILE A 414 44.35 3.81 0.79
N GLY A 415 43.13 4.34 0.81
CA GLY A 415 42.76 5.47 1.66
C GLY A 415 42.98 5.19 3.15
N MET A 416 42.69 3.97 3.60
CA MET A 416 42.88 3.57 4.99
C MET A 416 44.38 3.54 5.34
N VAL A 417 45.22 2.89 4.53
CA VAL A 417 46.68 2.84 4.75
C VAL A 417 47.29 4.24 4.78
N LEU A 418 46.88 5.12 3.85
CA LEU A 418 47.40 6.49 3.78
C LEU A 418 46.98 7.36 4.97
N THR A 419 45.77 7.15 5.50
CA THR A 419 45.24 7.99 6.58
C THR A 419 45.51 7.45 7.97
N LEU A 420 45.74 6.14 8.12
CA LEU A 420 45.96 5.47 9.41
C LEU A 420 47.03 6.13 10.29
N PRO A 421 48.19 6.61 9.77
CA PRO A 421 49.19 7.30 10.59
C PRO A 421 48.68 8.58 11.26
N VAL A 422 47.64 9.22 10.70
CA VAL A 422 47.07 10.47 11.20
C VAL A 422 45.98 10.22 12.26
N TRP A 423 45.42 9.01 12.34
CA TRP A 423 44.31 8.70 13.26
C TRP A 423 44.68 8.87 14.74
N PRO A 424 45.87 8.45 15.23
CA PRO A 424 46.26 8.69 16.63
C PRO A 424 46.35 10.18 16.99
N LEU A 425 46.81 11.01 16.04
CA LEU A 425 46.87 12.46 16.24
C LEU A 425 45.46 13.07 16.34
N ILE A 426 44.55 12.67 15.45
CA ILE A 426 43.14 13.10 15.51
C ILE A 426 42.48 12.65 16.82
N ALA A 427 42.72 11.41 17.24
CA ALA A 427 42.21 10.86 18.49
C ALA A 427 42.68 11.65 19.72
N LEU A 428 43.97 12.03 19.75
CA LEU A 428 44.54 12.87 20.80
C LEU A 428 43.87 14.25 20.83
N LEU A 429 43.74 14.91 19.66
CA LEU A 429 43.09 16.22 19.57
C LEU A 429 41.64 16.19 20.07
N ILE A 430 40.88 15.14 19.74
CA ILE A 430 39.49 14.97 20.21
C ILE A 430 39.41 14.77 21.73
N LYS A 431 40.37 14.05 22.32
CA LYS A 431 40.45 13.82 23.77
C LYS A 431 40.85 15.07 24.55
N LEU A 432 41.70 15.92 23.96
CA LEU A 432 42.09 17.21 24.55
C LEU A 432 40.98 18.26 24.45
N ASP A 433 40.14 18.21 23.41
CA ASP A 433 39.08 19.19 23.17
C ASP A 433 37.82 18.93 24.01
N SER A 434 37.44 17.66 24.25
CA SER A 434 36.25 17.34 25.06
C SER A 434 36.26 15.93 25.69
N PRO A 435 35.61 15.71 26.85
CA PRO A 435 35.50 14.39 27.47
C PRO A 435 34.59 13.42 26.68
N GLY A 436 34.88 12.11 26.73
CA GLY A 436 34.07 11.03 26.12
C GLY A 436 34.82 10.19 25.05
N PRO A 437 34.09 9.42 24.20
CA PRO A 437 34.69 8.50 23.22
C PRO A 437 35.27 9.20 21.98
N ILE A 438 36.30 8.62 21.37
CA ILE A 438 36.95 9.14 20.14
C ILE A 438 36.02 8.99 18.92
N PHE A 439 35.41 7.81 18.80
CA PHE A 439 34.50 7.50 17.71
C PHE A 439 33.07 7.86 18.09
N TYR A 440 32.37 8.42 17.12
CA TYR A 440 30.93 8.60 17.13
C TYR A 440 30.30 7.51 16.25
N ARG A 441 29.27 6.84 16.77
CA ARG A 441 28.50 5.82 16.09
C ARG A 441 27.05 6.25 16.00
N GLN A 442 26.42 6.05 14.84
CA GLN A 442 25.02 6.40 14.64
C GLN A 442 24.36 5.43 13.67
N LEU A 443 23.15 5.00 14.00
CA LEU A 443 22.36 4.15 13.13
C LEU A 443 21.95 4.91 11.88
N ARG A 444 22.11 4.27 10.72
CA ARG A 444 21.83 4.84 9.41
C ARG A 444 21.13 3.82 8.52
N VAL A 445 20.33 4.33 7.59
CA VAL A 445 19.70 3.50 6.57
C VAL A 445 20.74 3.06 5.55
N GLY A 446 20.88 1.75 5.42
CA GLY A 446 21.76 1.02 4.52
C GLY A 446 21.14 0.78 3.16
N ARG A 447 21.52 -0.35 2.54
CA ARG A 447 20.91 -0.80 1.29
C ARG A 447 19.47 -1.22 1.55
N ILE A 448 18.57 -0.80 0.66
CA ILE A 448 17.18 -1.28 0.66
C ILE A 448 17.07 -2.40 -0.36
N SER A 449 16.61 -3.58 0.07
CA SER A 449 16.25 -4.70 -0.80
C SER A 449 14.73 -4.90 -0.82
N GLU A 450 14.24 -5.79 -1.67
CA GLU A 450 12.82 -6.15 -1.68
C GLU A 450 12.37 -6.83 -0.38
N GLU A 451 13.31 -7.41 0.37
CA GLU A 451 13.04 -8.23 1.55
C GLU A 451 13.31 -7.49 2.86
N GLN A 452 14.24 -6.52 2.86
CA GLN A 452 14.68 -5.84 4.06
C GLN A 452 15.26 -4.45 3.79
N VAL A 453 15.10 -3.55 4.75
CA VAL A 453 15.90 -2.33 4.86
C VAL A 453 17.06 -2.63 5.78
N GLU A 454 18.28 -2.64 5.25
CA GLU A 454 19.47 -2.84 6.08
C GLU A 454 19.71 -1.58 6.93
N LEU A 455 20.03 -1.76 8.20
CA LEU A 455 20.48 -0.69 9.08
C LEU A 455 21.93 -0.98 9.48
N PHE A 456 22.76 0.05 9.51
CA PHE A 456 24.16 -0.09 9.91
C PHE A 456 24.61 1.09 10.76
N GLU A 457 25.64 0.86 11.58
CA GLU A 457 26.27 1.93 12.35
C GLU A 457 27.34 2.63 11.51
N ILE A 458 27.12 3.91 11.21
CA ILE A 458 28.16 4.75 10.61
C ILE A 458 29.20 5.10 11.67
N ILE A 459 30.48 4.96 11.34
CA ILE A 459 31.59 5.29 12.24
C ILE A 459 32.24 6.59 11.79
N LYS A 460 32.34 7.56 12.70
CA LYS A 460 33.01 8.85 12.45
C LYS A 460 33.94 9.20 13.60
N PHE A 461 34.89 10.11 13.36
CA PHE A 461 35.51 10.80 14.48
C PHE A 461 34.51 11.77 15.10
N ARG A 462 34.51 11.84 16.43
CA ARG A 462 33.61 12.72 17.15
C ARG A 462 33.94 14.18 16.87
N SER A 463 32.95 14.91 16.36
CA SER A 463 33.03 16.35 16.06
C SER A 463 32.02 17.20 16.85
N MET A 464 31.22 16.60 17.73
CA MET A 464 30.22 17.28 18.58
C MET A 464 30.43 16.91 20.05
N PHE A 465 29.96 17.77 20.96
CA PHE A 465 29.98 17.47 22.40
C PHE A 465 29.21 16.19 22.72
N ASN A 466 29.67 15.45 23.71
CA ASN A 466 28.96 14.26 24.17
C ASN A 466 27.57 14.66 24.70
N HIS A 467 26.52 13.95 24.25
CA HIS A 467 25.12 14.23 24.60
C HIS A 467 24.54 15.52 24.00
N ALA A 468 25.12 16.04 22.92
CA ALA A 468 24.62 17.25 22.25
C ALA A 468 23.17 17.17 21.72
N GLU A 469 22.58 15.97 21.62
CA GLU A 469 21.19 15.76 21.18
C GLU A 469 20.26 15.26 22.29
N SER A 470 20.73 15.12 23.53
CA SER A 470 19.95 14.49 24.63
C SER A 470 18.69 15.26 25.03
N LYS A 471 18.64 16.57 24.75
CA LYS A 471 17.47 17.42 25.02
C LYS A 471 16.62 17.76 23.79
N SER A 472 17.16 17.63 22.57
CA SER A 472 16.52 18.09 21.33
C SER A 472 16.02 16.97 20.42
N GLY A 473 16.48 15.74 20.63
CA GLY A 473 16.28 14.66 19.67
C GLY A 473 17.05 14.87 18.37
N ALA A 474 16.70 14.10 17.33
CA ALA A 474 17.31 14.18 16.01
C ALA A 474 16.97 15.52 15.33
N VAL A 475 17.96 16.35 15.04
CA VAL A 475 17.76 17.64 14.34
C VAL A 475 18.72 17.73 13.16
N TRP A 476 18.25 18.27 12.02
CA TRP A 476 19.11 18.58 10.88
C TRP A 476 20.25 19.52 11.29
N ALA A 477 21.44 19.26 10.76
CA ALA A 477 22.59 20.10 11.02
C ALA A 477 22.36 21.48 10.38
N ARG A 478 22.45 22.54 11.17
CA ARG A 478 22.38 23.93 10.68
C ARG A 478 23.79 24.45 10.40
N GLN A 479 23.88 25.48 9.56
CA GLN A 479 25.13 26.22 9.38
C GLN A 479 25.52 26.88 10.72
N ASN A 480 26.77 26.71 11.15
CA ASN A 480 27.28 27.13 12.49
C ASN A 480 26.55 26.53 13.69
N ASP A 481 26.42 25.19 13.70
CA ASP A 481 25.80 24.45 14.80
C ASP A 481 26.61 24.57 16.12
N SER A 482 25.98 25.11 17.16
CA SER A 482 26.57 25.33 18.49
C SER A 482 26.97 24.05 19.22
N ARG A 483 26.54 22.88 18.70
CA ARG A 483 26.87 21.56 19.24
C ARG A 483 28.25 21.05 18.82
N ILE A 484 28.89 21.70 17.84
CA ILE A 484 30.19 21.31 17.27
C ILE A 484 31.32 21.79 18.18
N THR A 485 32.33 20.96 18.42
CA THR A 485 33.51 21.34 19.23
C THR A 485 34.53 22.12 18.37
N ARG A 486 35.53 22.75 18.99
CA ARG A 486 36.50 23.57 18.25
C ARG A 486 37.34 22.74 17.28
N ILE A 487 37.82 21.57 17.73
CA ILE A 487 38.47 20.59 16.85
C ILE A 487 37.45 19.95 15.91
N GLY A 488 36.23 19.72 16.37
CA GLY A 488 35.15 19.19 15.54
C GLY A 488 34.84 20.04 14.30
N HIS A 489 34.89 21.37 14.43
CA HIS A 489 34.75 22.29 13.30
C HIS A 489 35.86 22.09 12.27
N PHE A 490 37.11 22.01 12.72
CA PHE A 490 38.24 21.71 11.82
C PHE A 490 38.05 20.38 11.09
N LEU A 491 37.71 19.31 11.83
CA LEU A 491 37.52 17.98 11.25
C LEU A 491 36.41 17.94 10.20
N ARG A 492 35.31 18.68 10.40
CA ARG A 492 34.18 18.75 9.46
C ARG A 492 34.49 19.54 8.20
N VAL A 493 35.19 20.69 8.33
CA VAL A 493 35.62 21.50 7.18
C VAL A 493 36.57 20.71 6.28
N THR A 494 37.49 19.95 6.87
CA THR A 494 38.43 19.11 6.13
C THR A 494 37.88 17.72 5.78
N ARG A 495 36.64 17.39 6.22
CA ARG A 495 36.01 16.05 6.11
C ARG A 495 36.85 14.92 6.70
N LEU A 496 37.80 15.24 7.57
CA LEU A 496 38.61 14.25 8.28
C LEU A 496 37.76 13.45 9.27
N ASP A 497 36.63 14.02 9.72
CA ASP A 497 35.69 13.31 10.60
C ASP A 497 35.07 12.08 9.96
N GLU A 498 35.01 12.03 8.63
CA GLU A 498 34.39 10.94 7.86
C GLU A 498 35.36 9.79 7.52
N LEU A 499 36.66 9.94 7.78
CA LEU A 499 37.67 8.90 7.48
C LEU A 499 37.38 7.51 8.07
N PRO A 500 36.85 7.37 9.30
CA PRO A 500 36.55 6.05 9.86
C PRO A 500 35.49 5.27 9.08
N GLN A 501 34.69 5.94 8.24
CA GLN A 501 33.71 5.28 7.36
C GLN A 501 34.37 4.39 6.29
N LEU A 502 35.68 4.52 6.04
CA LEU A 502 36.42 3.57 5.21
C LEU A 502 36.32 2.14 5.75
N LEU A 503 36.20 1.96 7.08
CA LEU A 503 35.92 0.66 7.70
C LEU A 503 34.53 0.13 7.29
N ASN A 504 33.52 0.99 7.25
CA ASN A 504 32.18 0.62 6.77
C ASN A 504 32.20 0.21 5.29
N VAL A 505 33.02 0.86 4.46
CA VAL A 505 33.20 0.47 3.06
C VAL A 505 33.84 -0.92 2.95
N LEU A 506 34.89 -1.19 3.72
CA LEU A 506 35.56 -2.50 3.72
C LEU A 506 34.64 -3.61 4.24
N ASN A 507 33.91 -3.37 5.35
CA ASN A 507 32.91 -4.30 5.91
C ASN A 507 31.75 -4.58 4.95
N GLY A 508 31.50 -3.67 4.00
CA GLY A 508 30.46 -3.81 3.01
C GLY A 508 29.13 -3.17 3.39
N ASP A 509 29.07 -2.41 4.47
CA ASP A 509 27.89 -1.62 4.84
C ASP A 509 27.72 -0.41 3.90
N MET A 510 28.83 0.13 3.39
CA MET A 510 28.87 1.29 2.52
C MET A 510 29.64 1.03 1.21
N ALA A 511 29.42 1.91 0.23
CA ALA A 511 30.26 2.11 -0.94
C ALA A 511 31.07 3.40 -0.79
N LEU A 512 32.12 3.55 -1.57
CA LEU A 512 32.91 4.79 -1.57
C LEU A 512 32.08 5.93 -2.19
N ILE A 513 31.35 5.62 -3.26
CA ILE A 513 30.45 6.53 -3.96
C ILE A 513 29.05 5.90 -4.04
N GLY A 514 28.04 6.68 -3.65
CA GLY A 514 26.64 6.28 -3.60
C GLY A 514 25.76 7.33 -2.91
N PRO A 515 24.44 7.13 -2.86
CA PRO A 515 23.53 8.02 -2.14
C PRO A 515 23.94 8.16 -0.66
N ARG A 516 23.90 9.38 -0.10
CA ARG A 516 24.29 9.58 1.30
C ARG A 516 23.26 8.91 2.24
N PRO A 517 23.71 8.15 3.26
CA PRO A 517 22.80 7.44 4.15
C PRO A 517 22.07 8.39 5.10
N GLU A 518 20.75 8.24 5.21
CA GLU A 518 19.91 9.06 6.09
C GLU A 518 19.72 8.41 7.47
N ARG A 519 19.32 9.22 8.45
CA ARG A 519 18.87 8.74 9.77
C ARG A 519 17.49 8.06 9.64
N PRO A 520 17.31 6.85 10.20
CA PRO A 520 16.00 6.18 10.21
C PRO A 520 14.88 7.07 10.76
N GLU A 521 15.19 7.91 11.76
CA GLU A 521 14.23 8.81 12.41
C GLU A 521 13.65 9.87 11.45
N PHE A 522 14.38 10.25 10.39
CA PHE A 522 13.90 11.21 9.39
C PHE A 522 13.20 10.55 8.21
N CYS A 523 13.48 9.27 7.96
CA CYS A 523 12.95 8.54 6.80
C CYS A 523 11.42 8.52 6.75
N GLY A 524 10.74 8.33 7.89
CA GLY A 524 9.28 8.37 7.94
C GLY A 524 8.72 9.73 7.53
N SER A 525 9.22 10.80 8.14
CA SER A 525 8.78 12.18 7.80
C SER A 525 9.07 12.56 6.34
N LEU A 526 10.23 12.13 5.81
CA LEU A 526 10.63 12.43 4.44
C LEU A 526 9.86 11.60 3.42
N GLN A 527 9.55 10.33 3.72
CA GLN A 527 8.69 9.49 2.89
C GLN A 527 7.26 10.05 2.82
N ASN A 528 6.73 10.56 3.94
CA ASN A 528 5.41 11.17 3.98
C ASN A 528 5.36 12.48 3.19
N ALA A 529 6.43 13.28 3.26
CA ALA A 529 6.50 14.57 2.55
C ALA A 529 6.86 14.42 1.06
N LEU A 530 7.66 13.42 0.70
CA LEU A 530 8.14 13.16 -0.66
C LEU A 530 7.89 11.69 -1.01
N PRO A 531 6.88 11.40 -1.85
CA PRO A 531 6.64 10.06 -2.35
C PRO A 531 7.91 9.47 -2.97
N PHE A 532 8.13 8.17 -2.74
CA PHE A 532 9.28 7.42 -3.26
C PHE A 532 10.65 7.84 -2.68
N TYR A 533 10.69 8.63 -1.60
CA TYR A 533 11.94 9.02 -0.95
C TYR A 533 12.84 7.83 -0.59
N LEU A 534 12.26 6.76 -0.04
CA LEU A 534 13.00 5.54 0.31
C LEU A 534 13.51 4.78 -0.92
N GLU A 535 12.87 4.91 -2.08
CA GLU A 535 13.27 4.20 -3.29
C GLU A 535 14.59 4.72 -3.87
N ARG A 536 15.04 5.92 -3.47
CA ARG A 536 16.31 6.51 -3.92
C ARG A 536 17.54 5.67 -3.58
N THR A 537 17.46 4.81 -2.55
CA THR A 537 18.54 3.89 -2.14
C THR A 537 18.23 2.42 -2.42
N ALA A 538 17.18 2.15 -3.19
CA ALA A 538 16.80 0.81 -3.60
C ALA A 538 17.93 0.11 -4.36
N GLY A 539 18.38 -1.04 -3.84
CA GLY A 539 19.44 -1.85 -4.43
C GLY A 539 20.84 -1.22 -4.38
N LEU A 540 21.00 -0.01 -3.83
CA LEU A 540 22.25 0.75 -3.81
C LEU A 540 22.83 0.75 -2.40
N LYS A 541 24.15 0.53 -2.29
CA LYS A 541 24.84 0.77 -1.03
C LYS A 541 25.02 2.28 -0.83
N PRO A 542 24.81 2.79 0.39
CA PRO A 542 25.03 4.20 0.68
C PRO A 542 26.51 4.57 0.51
N GLY A 543 26.76 5.80 0.06
CA GLY A 543 28.09 6.31 -0.23
C GLY A 543 28.69 7.18 0.87
N LEU A 544 30.01 7.17 0.99
CA LEU A 544 30.77 8.19 1.72
C LEU A 544 30.57 9.58 1.07
N THR A 545 30.61 9.60 -0.26
CA THR A 545 30.25 10.75 -1.09
C THR A 545 29.22 10.35 -2.15
N GLY A 546 28.46 11.30 -2.68
CA GLY A 546 27.42 11.02 -3.67
C GLY A 546 27.17 12.18 -4.63
N LEU A 547 26.46 11.90 -5.72
CA LEU A 547 26.19 12.90 -6.78
C LEU A 547 25.42 14.11 -6.25
N ALA A 548 24.40 13.89 -5.41
CA ALA A 548 23.65 14.96 -4.77
C ALA A 548 24.56 15.85 -3.90
N GLN A 549 25.41 15.22 -3.08
CA GLN A 549 26.31 15.91 -2.15
C GLN A 549 27.30 16.84 -2.87
N VAL A 550 27.79 16.47 -4.05
CA VAL A 550 28.73 17.29 -4.83
C VAL A 550 28.06 18.30 -5.76
N SER A 551 26.75 18.15 -6.01
CA SER A 551 26.00 18.98 -6.95
C SER A 551 25.18 20.07 -6.27
N GLN A 552 24.66 19.80 -5.07
CA GLN A 552 23.64 20.64 -4.43
C GLN A 552 24.02 21.16 -3.04
N GLY A 553 24.91 20.49 -2.31
CA GLY A 553 25.28 20.88 -0.94
C GLY A 553 24.38 20.26 0.14
N TYR A 554 24.11 20.99 1.23
CA TYR A 554 23.29 20.53 2.36
C TYR A 554 21.79 20.77 2.14
N ASP A 555 20.97 19.82 2.62
CA ASP A 555 19.52 19.90 2.56
C ASP A 555 19.00 20.92 3.59
N ASN A 556 18.49 22.08 3.12
CA ASN A 556 17.92 23.12 3.99
C ASN A 556 16.38 23.23 3.87
N SER A 557 15.82 22.65 2.80
CA SER A 557 14.39 22.69 2.49
C SER A 557 13.89 21.36 1.92
N LEU A 558 12.57 21.16 1.90
CA LEU A 558 11.95 19.99 1.25
C LEU A 558 12.22 19.94 -0.26
N GLU A 559 12.30 21.09 -0.93
CA GLU A 559 12.65 21.15 -2.35
C GLU A 559 14.09 20.70 -2.58
N ASP A 560 14.98 20.93 -1.62
CA ASP A 560 16.35 20.44 -1.71
C ASP A 560 16.39 18.90 -1.69
N VAL A 561 15.63 18.31 -0.77
CA VAL A 561 15.54 16.85 -0.65
C VAL A 561 14.93 16.23 -1.91
N LYS A 562 13.99 16.90 -2.55
CA LYS A 562 13.41 16.46 -3.84
C LYS A 562 14.44 16.46 -4.97
N ASN A 563 15.26 17.50 -5.08
CA ASN A 563 16.36 17.54 -6.07
C ASN A 563 17.41 16.45 -5.79
N LYS A 564 17.71 16.18 -4.51
CA LYS A 564 18.59 15.09 -4.08
C LYS A 564 18.10 13.72 -4.58
N ILE A 565 16.79 13.44 -4.51
CA ILE A 565 16.22 12.20 -5.07
C ILE A 565 16.53 12.08 -6.57
N ALA A 566 16.41 13.17 -7.33
CA ALA A 566 16.71 13.17 -8.77
C ALA A 566 18.20 12.85 -9.04
N PHE A 567 19.13 13.40 -8.26
CA PHE A 567 20.55 13.07 -8.37
C PHE A 567 20.85 11.62 -7.97
N ASP A 568 20.21 11.10 -6.92
CA ASP A 568 20.38 9.71 -6.49
C ASP A 568 19.88 8.73 -7.57
N HIS A 569 18.75 9.03 -8.23
CA HIS A 569 18.29 8.26 -9.39
C HIS A 569 19.19 8.41 -10.62
N ALA A 570 19.71 9.60 -10.91
CA ALA A 570 20.67 9.80 -11.99
C ALA A 570 21.95 8.98 -11.77
N TYR A 571 22.41 8.88 -10.51
CA TYR A 571 23.50 7.99 -10.15
C TYR A 571 23.13 6.51 -10.36
N ALA A 572 21.94 6.09 -9.92
CA ALA A 572 21.45 4.72 -10.12
C ALA A 572 21.45 4.32 -11.61
N LEU A 573 20.99 5.22 -12.49
CA LEU A 573 20.97 5.00 -13.93
C LEU A 573 22.38 4.87 -14.53
N ALA A 574 23.36 5.62 -14.02
CA ALA A 574 24.74 5.50 -14.47
C ALA A 574 25.34 4.12 -14.19
N LEU A 575 24.80 3.37 -13.22
CA LEU A 575 25.24 2.00 -12.91
C LEU A 575 24.74 0.94 -13.91
N SER A 576 23.90 1.33 -14.87
CA SER A 576 23.41 0.42 -15.92
C SER A 576 24.51 -0.05 -16.87
N SER A 577 25.61 0.69 -16.97
CA SER A 577 26.74 0.39 -17.85
C SER A 577 28.08 0.62 -17.13
N PRO A 578 29.06 -0.30 -17.25
CA PRO A 578 30.38 -0.12 -16.63
C PRO A 578 31.09 1.19 -17.04
N LEU A 579 30.95 1.60 -18.31
CA LEU A 579 31.60 2.82 -18.81
C LEU A 579 30.93 4.09 -18.24
N GLN A 580 29.60 4.08 -18.11
CA GLN A 580 28.86 5.21 -17.53
C GLN A 580 29.14 5.33 -16.04
N TRP A 581 29.15 4.21 -15.33
CA TRP A 581 29.52 4.13 -13.92
C TRP A 581 30.93 4.72 -13.70
N PHE A 582 31.92 4.25 -14.46
CA PHE A 582 33.29 4.70 -14.30
C PHE A 582 33.44 6.22 -14.52
N LYS A 583 32.77 6.77 -15.55
CA LYS A 583 32.75 8.23 -15.80
C LYS A 583 32.10 9.01 -14.66
N MET A 584 30.98 8.49 -14.14
CA MET A 584 30.24 9.13 -13.04
C MET A 584 31.05 9.12 -11.74
N ASP A 585 31.64 7.98 -11.37
CA ASP A 585 32.47 7.86 -10.17
C ASP A 585 33.71 8.76 -10.27
N LEU A 586 34.38 8.82 -11.42
CA LEU A 586 35.52 9.72 -11.64
C LEU A 586 35.13 11.20 -11.52
N PHE A 587 33.97 11.57 -12.08
CA PHE A 587 33.42 12.92 -11.97
C PHE A 587 33.13 13.30 -10.51
N ILE A 588 32.50 12.40 -9.75
CA ILE A 588 32.19 12.63 -8.33
C ILE A 588 33.48 12.74 -7.52
N ILE A 589 34.47 11.86 -7.72
CA ILE A 589 35.77 11.93 -7.03
C ILE A 589 36.44 13.29 -7.25
N PHE A 590 36.54 13.74 -8.50
CA PHE A 590 37.18 15.01 -8.84
C PHE A 590 36.46 16.19 -8.18
N LYS A 591 35.13 16.20 -8.25
CA LYS A 591 34.29 17.21 -7.59
C LYS A 591 34.46 17.18 -6.06
N THR A 592 34.50 16.01 -5.45
CA THR A 592 34.71 15.88 -3.99
C THR A 592 36.06 16.46 -3.58
N ILE A 593 37.15 16.12 -4.29
CA ILE A 593 38.49 16.69 -4.03
C ILE A 593 38.49 18.20 -4.18
N TYR A 594 37.88 18.71 -5.26
CA TYR A 594 37.76 20.16 -5.49
C TYR A 594 37.00 20.88 -4.36
N ILE A 595 35.88 20.31 -3.89
CA ILE A 595 35.10 20.87 -2.78
C ILE A 595 35.89 20.85 -1.46
N MET A 596 36.63 19.76 -1.19
CA MET A 596 37.47 19.64 0.01
C MET A 596 38.61 20.67 0.01
N VAL A 597 39.31 20.84 -1.12
CA VAL A 597 40.42 21.80 -1.24
C VAL A 597 39.91 23.24 -1.18
N SER A 598 38.76 23.53 -1.80
CA SER A 598 38.16 24.87 -1.79
C SER A 598 37.45 25.24 -0.48
N ARG A 599 37.38 24.32 0.50
CA ARG A 599 36.70 24.48 1.81
C ARG A 599 35.24 24.92 1.71
N ARG A 600 34.57 24.73 0.56
CA ARG A 600 33.15 25.09 0.33
C ARG A 600 32.16 24.07 0.90
N GLY A 601 32.65 23.21 1.79
CA GLY A 601 31.93 22.03 2.27
C GLY A 601 31.00 22.27 3.45
N GLN A 602 30.93 23.50 4.00
CA GLN A 602 30.07 23.96 5.10
C GLN A 602 29.81 25.47 5.03
#